data_AF-A0AAW7DAV9-F1
#
_entry.id   AF-A0AAW7DAV9-F1
#
_cell.length_a   1.000
_cell.length_b   1.000
_cell.length_c   1.000
_cell.angle_alpha   90.00
_cell.angle_beta   90.00
_cell.angle_gamma   90.00
#
_symmetry.space_group_name_H-M   'P 1'
#
loop_
_entity.id
_entity.type
_entity.pdbx_description
1 polymer ?
#
loop_
_entity_poly.entity_id
_entity_poly.type
_entity_poly.pdbx_seq_one_letter_code
_entity_poly.pdbx_strand_id
1 'polypeptide(L)' 'MLLDAKQQSKPLNDLTKEDKDFIYRNLLTLFMDWNGSDSATDENQRADIQMAVFYCIGLLDQVKSNKAAE' A
#
# COMPACT_ATOMS: atom_id res chain seq x y z
N MET A 1 5.37 26.87 -14.44
CA MET A 1 6.43 25.86 -14.22
C MET A 1 5.72 24.56 -13.91
N LEU A 2 5.62 23.68 -14.90
CA LEU A 2 5.07 22.33 -14.72
C LEU A 2 6.13 21.52 -13.98
N LEU A 3 5.80 21.02 -12.79
CA LEU A 3 6.66 20.08 -12.08
C LEU A 3 6.67 18.79 -12.90
N ASP A 4 7.73 18.58 -13.68
CA ASP A 4 8.11 17.30 -14.29
C ASP A 4 8.56 16.31 -13.21
N ALA A 5 7.72 16.09 -12.20
CA ALA A 5 7.79 14.87 -11.41
C ALA A 5 7.11 13.78 -12.25
N LYS A 6 7.81 13.32 -13.30
CA LYS A 6 7.73 11.90 -13.63
C LYS A 6 8.26 11.18 -12.40
N GLN A 7 7.38 10.96 -11.40
CA GLN A 7 7.55 9.94 -10.39
C GLN A 7 7.70 8.66 -11.20
N GLN A 8 8.95 8.32 -11.46
CA GLN A 8 9.32 7.09 -12.13
C GLN A 8 8.91 6.00 -11.16
N SER A 9 7.71 5.47 -11.34
CA SER A 9 7.18 4.38 -10.53
C SER A 9 8.12 3.21 -10.73
N LYS A 10 9.05 3.01 -9.79
CA LYS A 10 9.87 1.82 -9.78
C LYS A 10 8.92 0.63 -9.68
N PRO A 11 9.12 -0.42 -10.49
CA PRO A 11 8.39 -1.67 -10.31
C PRO A 11 8.45 -2.11 -8.85
N LEU A 12 7.36 -2.65 -8.30
CA LEU A 12 7.31 -3.11 -6.90
C LEU A 12 8.43 -4.11 -6.56
N ASN A 13 8.90 -4.84 -7.59
CA ASN A 13 10.02 -5.79 -7.53
C ASN A 13 11.38 -5.13 -7.23
N ASP A 14 11.55 -3.89 -7.67
CA ASP A 14 12.80 -3.12 -7.57
C ASP A 14 12.88 -2.27 -6.30
N LEU A 15 11.80 -2.27 -5.50
CA LEU A 15 11.78 -1.63 -4.19
C LEU A 15 12.69 -2.38 -3.21
N THR A 16 13.47 -1.62 -2.45
CA THR A 16 14.28 -2.17 -1.37
C THR A 16 13.38 -2.72 -0.25
N LYS A 17 13.97 -3.47 0.68
CA LYS A 17 13.25 -3.92 1.87
C LYS A 17 12.73 -2.72 2.68
N GLU A 18 13.55 -1.68 2.85
CA GLU A 18 13.16 -0.47 3.58
C GLU A 18 12.01 0.27 2.90
N ASP A 19 12.03 0.38 1.56
CA ASP A 19 10.92 0.99 0.81
C ASP A 19 9.61 0.24 1.03
N LYS A 20 9.65 -1.11 0.99
CA LYS A 20 8.48 -1.95 1.22
C LYS A 20 7.99 -1.86 2.66
N ASP A 21 8.89 -1.85 3.64
CA ASP A 21 8.55 -1.70 5.04
C ASP A 21 7.94 -0.32 5.33
N PHE A 22 8.43 0.74 4.67
CA PHE A 22 7.85 2.08 4.76
C PHE A 22 6.44 2.13 4.18
N ILE A 23 6.23 1.58 2.97
CA ILE A 23 4.90 1.52 2.34
C ILE A 23 3.94 0.68 3.18
N TYR A 24 4.40 -0.46 3.70
CA TYR A 24 3.59 -1.34 4.55
C TYR A 24 3.11 -0.63 5.81
N ARG A 25 3.99 0.09 6.51
CA ARG A 25 3.61 0.89 7.69
C ARG A 25 2.58 1.96 7.34
N ASN A 26 2.79 2.71 6.26
CA ASN A 26 1.85 3.75 5.85
C ASN A 26 0.47 3.18 5.48
N LEU A 27 0.41 2.05 4.79
CA LEU A 27 -0.86 1.37 4.47
C LEU A 27 -1.60 0.92 5.74
N LEU A 28 -0.88 0.39 6.73
CA LEU A 28 -1.47 0.00 8.02
C LEU A 28 -1.95 1.21 8.83
N THR A 29 -1.19 2.30 8.85
CA THR A 29 -1.61 3.55 9.49
C THR A 29 -2.90 4.05 8.85
N LEU A 30 -2.95 4.09 7.52
CA LEU A 30 -4.12 4.54 6.78
C LEU A 30 -5.34 3.64 7.07
N PHE A 31 -5.14 2.34 7.18
CA PHE A 31 -6.19 1.39 7.59
C PHE A 31 -6.69 1.64 9.02
N MET A 32 -5.79 1.86 9.97
CA MET A 32 -6.16 2.10 11.37
C MET A 32 -6.87 3.45 11.55
N ASP A 33 -6.34 4.51 10.94
CA ASP A 33 -6.91 5.85 10.99
C ASP A 33 -8.33 5.84 10.40
N TRP A 34 -8.53 5.15 9.29
CA TRP A 34 -9.84 5.10 8.62
C TRP A 34 -10.84 4.20 9.34
N ASN A 35 -10.40 3.09 9.94
CA ASN A 35 -11.29 2.23 10.75
C ASN A 35 -11.63 2.81 12.12
N GLY A 36 -10.76 3.65 12.68
CA GLY A 36 -10.97 4.31 13.97
C GLY A 36 -11.66 5.68 13.86
N SER A 37 -11.86 6.19 12.65
CA SER A 37 -12.45 7.52 12.45
C SER A 37 -13.98 7.48 12.38
N ASP A 38 -14.62 8.34 13.17
CA ASP A 38 -16.06 8.64 13.05
C ASP A 38 -16.45 9.23 11.67
N SER A 39 -15.48 9.62 10.85
CA SER A 39 -15.70 10.10 9.48
C SER A 39 -15.93 8.99 8.45
N ALA A 40 -15.66 7.73 8.81
CA ALA A 40 -16.05 6.56 8.02
C ALA A 40 -17.55 6.27 8.24
N THR A 41 -18.41 7.19 7.79
CA THR A 41 -19.87 7.09 7.95
C THR A 41 -20.56 6.20 6.92
N ASP A 42 -19.83 5.78 5.88
CA ASP A 42 -20.31 4.90 4.81
C ASP A 42 -19.64 3.52 4.90
N GLU A 43 -20.42 2.49 5.25
CA GLU A 43 -19.95 1.12 5.38
C GLU A 43 -19.37 0.56 4.06
N ASN A 44 -19.84 1.04 2.90
CA ASN A 44 -19.32 0.59 1.61
C ASN A 44 -17.92 1.16 1.34
N GLN A 45 -17.70 2.44 1.65
CA GLN A 45 -16.38 3.06 1.54
C GLN A 45 -15.36 2.41 2.48
N ARG A 46 -15.82 1.94 3.65
CA ARG A 46 -14.99 1.18 4.58
C ARG A 46 -14.53 -0.13 3.98
N ALA A 47 -15.45 -0.91 3.41
CA ALA A 47 -15.11 -2.16 2.76
C ALA A 47 -14.14 -1.94 1.59
N ASP A 48 -14.36 -0.91 0.77
CA ASP A 48 -13.52 -0.59 -0.39
C ASP A 48 -12.08 -0.23 0.01
N ILE A 49 -11.91 0.59 1.04
CA ILE A 49 -10.57 0.98 1.54
C ILE A 49 -9.86 -0.21 2.19
N GLN A 50 -10.59 -1.04 2.95
CA GLN A 50 -10.02 -2.26 3.51
C GLN A 50 -9.54 -3.21 2.40
N MET A 51 -10.34 -3.44 1.36
CA MET A 51 -9.97 -4.27 0.21
C MET A 51 -8.74 -3.69 -0.52
N ALA A 52 -8.70 -2.37 -0.74
CA ALA A 52 -7.57 -1.72 -1.40
C ALA A 52 -6.26 -1.87 -0.60
N VAL A 53 -6.32 -1.71 0.73
CA VAL A 53 -5.16 -1.89 1.61
C VAL A 53 -4.67 -3.35 1.57
N PHE A 54 -5.57 -4.32 1.72
CA PHE A 54 -5.18 -5.74 1.69
C PHE A 54 -4.63 -6.16 0.33
N TYR A 55 -5.18 -5.66 -0.78
CA TYR A 55 -4.65 -5.90 -2.11
C TYR A 55 -3.21 -5.37 -2.25
N CYS A 56 -2.96 -4.13 -1.81
CA CYS A 56 -1.62 -3.54 -1.84
C CYS A 56 -0.61 -4.30 -0.97
N ILE A 57 -1.03 -4.76 0.22
CA ILE A 57 -0.20 -5.61 1.09
C ILE A 57 0.10 -6.95 0.41
N GLY A 58 -0.90 -7.59 -0.19
CA GLY A 58 -0.74 -8.85 -0.92
C GLY A 58 0.26 -8.72 -2.08
N LEU A 59 0.24 -7.61 -2.81
CA LEU A 59 1.24 -7.33 -3.84
C LEU A 59 2.64 -7.20 -3.26
N LEU A 60 2.82 -6.51 -2.13
CA LEU A 60 4.13 -6.38 -1.45
C LEU A 60 4.67 -7.75 -0.99
N ASP A 61 3.79 -8.64 -0.51
CA ASP A 61 4.17 -9.96 -0.03
C ASP A 61 4.43 -10.98 -1.15
N GLN A 62 3.71 -10.92 -2.28
CA GLN A 62 4.00 -11.77 -3.44
C GLN A 62 5.42 -11.55 -3.99
N VAL A 63 5.97 -10.33 -3.87
CA VAL A 63 7.37 -10.08 -4.21
C VAL A 63 8.35 -10.81 -3.29
N LYS A 64 7.98 -11.08 -2.03
CA LYS A 64 8.83 -11.90 -1.13
C LYS A 64 8.86 -13.36 -1.59
N SER A 65 7.74 -13.89 -2.09
CA SER A 65 7.64 -15.30 -2.47
C SER A 65 8.34 -15.61 -3.80
N ASN A 66 8.31 -14.69 -4.77
CA ASN A 66 8.99 -14.91 -6.06
C ASN A 66 10.53 -14.86 -5.95
N LYS A 67 11.09 -14.17 -4.96
CA LYS A 67 12.56 -14.16 -4.72
C LYS A 67 13.08 -15.36 -3.92
N ALA A 68 12.20 -16.18 -3.36
CA ALA A 68 12.57 -17.40 -2.63
C ALA A 68 12.49 -18.67 -3.50
N ALA A 69 12.01 -18.54 -4.74
CA ALA A 69 11.82 -19.64 -5.69
C ALA A 69 12.86 -19.67 -6.84
N GLU A 70 13.87 -18.79 -6.79
CA GLU A 70 15.08 -18.80 -7.64
C GLU A 70 16.28 -19.27 -6.81
#